data_AF-A0A2E8J7N6-F1
#
_entry.id   AF-A0A2E8J7N6-F1
#
_cell.length_a   1.000
_cell.length_b   1.000
_cell.length_c   1.000
_cell.angle_alpha   90.00
_cell.angle_beta   90.00
_cell.angle_gamma   90.00
#
_symmetry.space_group_name_H-M   'P 1'
#
loop_
_entity.id
_entity.type
_entity.pdbx_description
1 polymer ?
#
loop_
_entity_poly.entity_id
_entity_poly.type
_entity_poly.pdbx_seq_one_letter_code
_entity_poly.pdbx_strand_id
1 'polypeptide(L)'
;MLEYRVEAPEAIFCQELSSSLSGEVDQTVLDNILRAALHAPHQKQLGSWRFLTISGEARKNLGKLYARAKLTEDPSLDSSALERIRNSPLTDSGGLRCQGRQGI
;
A
#
# COMPACT_ATOMS: atom_id res chain seq x y z
N MET A 1 -5.66 -26.66 -2.93
CA MET A 1 -5.20 -25.57 -2.05
C MET A 1 -3.71 -25.78 -1.88
N LEU A 2 -2.87 -24.99 -2.56
CA LEU A 2 -1.41 -25.13 -2.47
C LEU A 2 -0.95 -24.42 -1.20
N GLU A 3 -0.43 -25.17 -0.23
CA GLU A 3 0.28 -24.60 0.92
C GLU A 3 1.64 -24.09 0.43
N TYR A 4 1.73 -22.78 0.20
CA TYR A 4 3.02 -22.12 -0.03
C TYR A 4 3.58 -21.73 1.34
N ARG A 5 4.63 -22.44 1.78
CA ARG A 5 5.34 -22.17 3.02
C ARG A 5 6.72 -21.62 2.65
N VAL A 6 7.00 -20.40 3.11
CA VAL A 6 8.31 -19.75 2.96
C VAL A 6 8.95 -19.71 4.34
N GLU A 7 10.23 -20.07 4.43
CA GLU A 7 10.97 -19.98 5.68
C GLU A 7 11.35 -18.53 5.99
N ALA A 8 11.52 -18.18 7.27
CA ALA A 8 11.74 -16.80 7.69
C ALA A 8 12.92 -16.09 6.98
N PRO A 9 14.10 -16.73 6.78
CA PRO A 9 15.21 -16.09 6.05
C PRO A 9 14.89 -15.82 4.58
N GLU A 10 14.15 -16.71 3.93
CA GLU A 10 13.73 -16.56 2.54
C GLU A 10 12.70 -15.44 2.39
N ALA A 11 11.74 -15.34 3.32
CA ALA A 11 10.77 -14.25 3.33
C ALA A 11 11.43 -12.87 3.48
N ILE A 12 12.50 -12.76 4.28
CA ILE A 12 13.26 -11.51 4.44
C ILE A 12 14.08 -11.20 3.18
N PHE A 13 14.76 -12.20 2.62
CA PHE A 13 15.60 -12.02 1.43
C PHE A 13 14.77 -11.64 0.19
N CYS A 14 13.60 -12.24 0.04
CA CYS A 14 12.71 -12.03 -1.10
C CYS A 14 11.76 -10.83 -0.95
N GLN A 15 11.84 -10.06 0.14
CA GLN A 15 10.97 -8.90 0.32
C GLN A 15 11.31 -7.80 -0.69
N GLU A 16 10.36 -7.50 -1.58
CA GLU A 16 10.49 -6.45 -2.60
C GLU A 16 9.43 -5.35 -2.38
N LEU A 17 9.82 -4.10 -2.62
CA LEU A 17 8.86 -3.00 -2.75
C LEU A 17 8.41 -2.92 -4.20
N SER A 18 7.19 -3.39 -4.49
CA SER A 18 6.59 -3.18 -5.80
C SER A 18 5.71 -1.93 -5.80
N SER A 19 5.88 -1.10 -6.82
CA SER A 19 4.93 -0.02 -7.10
C SER A 19 3.70 -0.55 -7.86
N SER A 20 3.78 -1.74 -8.44
CA SER A 20 2.79 -2.31 -9.35
C SER A 20 2.19 -3.58 -8.74
N LEU A 21 0.89 -3.56 -8.43
CA LEU A 21 0.13 -4.71 -7.92
C LEU A 21 -1.17 -4.86 -8.71
N SER A 22 -1.51 -6.09 -9.08
CA SER A 22 -2.76 -6.46 -9.73
C SER A 22 -3.47 -7.59 -9.00
N GLY A 23 -4.78 -7.73 -9.22
CA GLY A 23 -5.62 -8.75 -8.60
C GLY A 23 -6.25 -8.35 -7.27
N GLU A 24 -6.97 -9.30 -6.67
CA GLU A 24 -7.57 -9.18 -5.34
C GLU A 24 -6.89 -10.15 -4.37
N VAL A 25 -6.83 -9.76 -3.09
CA VAL A 25 -6.28 -10.59 -2.03
C VAL A 25 -7.43 -11.36 -1.37
N ASP A 26 -7.26 -12.66 -1.20
CA ASP A 26 -8.22 -13.48 -0.44
C ASP A 26 -8.33 -12.97 1.00
N GLN A 27 -9.55 -12.87 1.51
CA GLN A 27 -9.82 -12.27 2.82
C GLN A 27 -9.21 -13.08 3.97
N THR A 28 -9.11 -14.39 3.83
CA THR A 28 -8.47 -15.27 4.82
C THR A 28 -6.97 -14.99 4.87
N VAL A 29 -6.34 -14.82 3.71
CA VAL A 29 -4.91 -14.48 3.61
C VAL A 29 -4.64 -13.12 4.23
N LEU A 30 -5.48 -12.11 3.94
CA LEU A 30 -5.34 -10.78 4.51
C LEU A 30 -5.48 -10.78 6.05
N ASP A 31 -6.47 -11.49 6.59
CA ASP A 31 -6.66 -11.63 8.04
C ASP A 31 -5.44 -12.29 8.71
N ASN A 32 -4.90 -13.35 8.11
CA ASN A 32 -3.68 -14.00 8.61
C ASN A 32 -2.47 -13.04 8.64
N ILE A 33 -2.29 -12.23 7.59
CA ILE A 33 -1.22 -11.23 7.53
C ILE A 33 -1.38 -10.18 8.64
N LEU A 34 -2.59 -9.65 8.82
CA LEU A 34 -2.87 -8.63 9.84
C LEU A 34 -2.69 -9.18 11.26
N ARG A 35 -3.12 -10.41 11.53
CA ARG A 35 -2.88 -11.08 12.81
C ARG A 35 -1.39 -11.26 13.10
N ALA A 36 -0.62 -11.72 12.12
CA ALA A 36 0.83 -11.83 12.25
C ALA A 36 1.49 -10.48 12.57
N ALA A 37 1.05 -9.40 11.90
CA ALA A 37 1.57 -8.05 12.13
C ALA A 37 1.32 -7.52 13.55
N LEU A 38 0.17 -7.86 14.16
CA LEU A 38 -0.17 -7.45 15.52
C LEU A 38 0.73 -8.07 16.60
N HIS A 39 1.43 -9.17 16.28
CA HIS A 39 2.39 -9.80 17.20
C HIS A 39 3.76 -9.10 17.22
N ALA A 40 3.99 -8.10 16.36
CA ALA A 40 5.23 -7.34 16.35
C ALA A 40 5.46 -6.69 17.73
N PRO A 41 6.64 -6.88 18.36
CA PRO A 41 6.91 -6.37 19.68
C PRO A 41 6.81 -4.84 19.70
N HIS A 42 6.08 -4.31 20.67
CA HIS A 42 5.90 -2.87 20.85
C HIS A 42 6.48 -2.44 22.21
N GLN A 43 7.30 -1.39 22.20
CA GLN A 43 7.84 -0.82 23.43
C GLN A 43 6.85 0.21 23.99
N LYS A 44 6.38 0.01 25.23
CA LYS A 44 5.41 0.81 26.03
C LYS A 44 3.95 0.31 25.96
N GLN A 45 3.29 0.34 27.11
CA GLN A 45 1.94 -0.14 27.46
C GLN A 45 0.78 0.57 26.72
N LEU A 46 0.85 0.72 25.40
CA LEU A 46 -0.22 1.29 24.59
C LEU A 46 -0.47 0.37 23.39
N GLY A 47 -1.63 -0.32 23.39
CA GLY A 47 -2.09 -1.14 22.27
C GLY A 47 -2.43 -0.28 21.06
N SER A 48 -1.42 0.09 20.27
CA SER A 48 -1.51 1.24 19.36
C SER A 48 -1.63 0.88 17.88
N TRP A 49 -1.35 -0.37 17.49
CA TRP A 49 -1.43 -0.76 16.08
C TRP A 49 -2.89 -0.87 15.65
N ARG A 50 -3.33 0.08 14.83
CA ARG A 50 -4.65 0.08 14.19
C ARG A 50 -4.45 0.06 12.69
N PHE A 51 -4.99 -0.95 12.04
CA PHE A 51 -5.00 -1.07 10.59
C PHE A 51 -6.37 -0.64 10.06
N LEU A 52 -6.37 0.15 8.99
CA LEU A 52 -7.58 0.51 8.23
C LEU A 52 -7.43 -0.06 6.82
N THR A 53 -8.24 -1.06 6.50
CA THR A 53 -8.28 -1.65 5.15
C THR A 53 -9.25 -0.86 4.27
N ILE A 54 -8.79 -0.43 3.09
CA ILE A 54 -9.62 0.27 2.09
C ILE A 54 -9.59 -0.54 0.81
N SER A 55 -10.73 -1.08 0.39
CA SER A 55 -10.85 -1.98 -0.75
C SER A 55 -11.99 -1.58 -1.71
N GLY A 56 -12.00 -2.19 -2.89
CA GLY A 56 -13.05 -1.99 -3.90
C GLY A 56 -13.29 -0.51 -4.24
N GLU A 57 -14.57 -0.13 -4.31
CA GLU A 57 -15.03 1.22 -4.64
C GLU A 57 -14.58 2.30 -3.65
N ALA A 58 -14.31 1.94 -2.38
CA ALA A 58 -13.87 2.91 -1.37
C ALA A 58 -12.51 3.55 -1.74
N ARG A 59 -11.67 2.87 -2.52
CA ARG A 59 -10.41 3.42 -3.04
C ARG A 59 -10.62 4.63 -3.95
N LYS A 60 -11.76 4.71 -4.66
CA LYS A 60 -12.10 5.89 -5.48
C LYS A 60 -12.36 7.12 -4.60
N ASN A 61 -12.98 6.91 -3.43
CA ASN A 61 -13.20 7.99 -2.47
C ASN A 61 -11.88 8.46 -1.84
N LEU A 62 -10.97 7.53 -1.54
CA LEU A 62 -9.62 7.89 -1.09
C LEU A 62 -8.87 8.73 -2.14
N GLY A 63 -8.98 8.37 -3.41
CA GLY A 63 -8.40 9.14 -4.52
C GLY A 63 -8.92 10.59 -4.58
N LYS A 64 -10.23 10.79 -4.39
CA LYS A 64 -10.82 12.13 -4.30
C LYS A 64 -10.28 12.92 -3.10
N LEU A 65 -10.03 12.26 -1.97
CA LEU A 65 -9.43 12.90 -0.80
C LEU A 65 -7.99 13.34 -1.08
N TYR A 66 -7.19 12.50 -1.75
CA TYR A 66 -5.82 12.86 -2.13
C TYR A 66 -5.79 14.08 -3.06
N ALA A 67 -6.66 14.12 -4.07
CA ALA A 67 -6.79 15.26 -4.97
C ALA A 67 -7.17 16.56 -4.23
N ARG A 68 -8.14 16.48 -3.29
CA ARG A 68 -8.55 17.62 -2.46
C ARG A 68 -7.44 18.12 -1.55
N ALA A 69 -6.72 17.21 -0.90
CA ALA A 69 -5.59 17.56 -0.05
C ALA A 69 -4.51 18.27 -0.87
N LYS A 70 -4.18 17.75 -2.06
CA LYS A 70 -3.17 18.37 -2.93
C LYS A 70 -3.56 19.75 -3.43
N LEU A 71 -4.82 19.96 -3.83
CA LEU A 71 -5.31 21.29 -4.22
C LEU A 71 -5.28 22.30 -3.06
N THR A 72 -5.41 21.82 -1.83
CA THR A 72 -5.30 22.68 -0.64
C THR A 72 -3.85 23.13 -0.42
N GLU A 73 -2.87 22.29 -0.73
CA GLU A 73 -1.45 22.62 -0.67
C GLU A 73 -0.97 23.48 -1.86
N ASP A 74 -1.44 23.16 -3.07
CA ASP A 74 -1.10 23.86 -4.31
C ASP A 74 -2.36 24.07 -5.18
N PRO A 75 -2.97 25.26 -5.11
CA PRO A 75 -4.15 25.60 -5.92
C PRO A 75 -3.87 25.73 -7.42
N SER A 76 -2.60 25.84 -7.84
CA SER A 76 -2.21 26.04 -9.24
C SER A 76 -1.93 24.73 -9.99
N LEU A 77 -2.18 23.59 -9.34
CA LEU A 77 -1.89 22.27 -9.87
C LEU A 77 -2.63 22.00 -11.18
N ASP A 78 -1.90 21.50 -12.18
CA ASP A 78 -2.47 21.13 -13.47
C ASP A 78 -3.48 19.97 -13.35
N SER A 79 -4.49 20.00 -14.21
CA SER A 79 -5.57 19.01 -14.30
C SER A 79 -5.05 17.58 -14.52
N SER A 80 -3.99 17.39 -15.32
CA SER A 80 -3.39 16.08 -15.57
C SER A 80 -2.71 15.53 -14.32
N ALA A 81 -1.98 16.40 -13.59
CA ALA A 81 -1.33 16.02 -12.35
C ALA A 81 -2.36 15.65 -11.27
N LEU A 82 -3.47 16.39 -11.20
CA LEU A 82 -4.56 16.10 -10.27
C LEU A 82 -5.22 14.74 -10.54
N GLU A 83 -5.44 14.40 -11.80
CA GLU A 83 -5.98 13.11 -12.20
C GLU A 83 -5.04 11.94 -11.88
N ARG A 84 -3.72 12.11 -12.03
CA ARG A 84 -2.73 11.11 -11.60
C ARG A 84 -2.81 10.87 -10.09
N ILE A 85 -2.93 11.93 -9.30
CA ILE A 85 -3.05 11.83 -7.83
C ILE A 85 -4.35 11.15 -7.44
N ARG A 86 -5.46 11.50 -8.12
CA ARG A 86 -6.77 10.89 -7.87
C ARG A 86 -6.77 9.39 -8.13
N ASN A 87 -6.05 8.95 -9.15
CA ASN A 87 -6.00 7.54 -9.53
C ASN A 87 -4.92 6.73 -8.80
N SER A 88 -4.05 7.36 -8.01
CA SER A 88 -2.96 6.66 -7.33
C SER A 88 -3.41 5.50 -6.42
N PRO A 89 -4.57 5.56 -5.70
CA PRO A 89 -5.05 4.43 -4.91
C PRO A 89 -5.72 3.31 -5.73
N LEU A 90 -5.97 3.56 -7.01
CA LEU A 90 -6.67 2.64 -7.93
C LEU A 90 -5.68 1.87 -8.82
N THR A 91 -4.49 2.41 -9.02
CA THR A 91 -3.52 1.87 -9.97
C THR A 91 -2.64 0.77 -9.40
N ASP A 92 -2.51 -0.30 -10.21
CA ASP A 92 -1.24 -0.94 -10.53
C ASP A 92 -0.34 0.12 -11.21
N SER A 93 0.71 0.62 -10.55
CA SER A 93 1.30 1.92 -10.92
C SER A 93 1.93 1.98 -12.31
N GLY A 94 1.28 2.73 -13.19
CA GLY A 94 1.94 3.42 -14.30
C GLY A 94 2.81 4.58 -13.82
N GLY A 95 3.91 4.28 -13.13
CA GLY A 95 5.06 5.19 -12.99
C GLY A 95 4.98 6.21 -11.84
N LEU A 96 5.06 5.73 -10.61
CA LEU A 96 5.89 6.37 -9.59
C LEU A 96 7.22 5.62 -9.60
N ARG A 97 8.19 6.06 -10.41
CA ARG A 97 9.54 5.48 -10.39
C ARG A 97 10.15 5.78 -9.02
N CYS A 98 10.52 4.74 -8.27
CA CYS A 98 11.61 4.84 -7.32
C CYS A 98 12.88 5.15 -8.13
N GLN A 99 13.27 6.42 -8.22
CA GLN A 99 14.63 6.75 -8.65
C GLN A 99 15.59 6.25 -7.57
N GLY A 100 16.39 5.23 -7.90
CA GLY A 100 17.63 4.94 -7.20
C GLY A 100 17.67 3.64 -6.39
N ARG A 101 18.03 2.56 -7.06
CA ARG A 101 19.09 1.66 -6.57
C ARG A 101 19.90 1.21 -7.78
N GLN A 102 20.90 2.01 -8.16
CA GLN A 102 21.99 1.54 -9.01
C GLN A 102 22.94 0.74 -8.13
N GLY A 103 23.38 -0.41 -8.64
CA GLY A 103 24.63 -1.05 -8.23
C GLY A 103 24.52 -2.03 -7.06
N ILE A 104 24.93 -3.26 -7.36
CA ILE A 104 25.86 -4.01 -6.51
C ILE A 104 27.25 -3.47 -6.83
#